data_AF-A0A972SWV0-F1
#
_entry.id   AF-A0A972SWV0-F1
#
_cell.length_a   1.000
_cell.length_b   1.000
_cell.length_c   1.000
_cell.angle_alpha   90.00
_cell.angle_beta   90.00
_cell.angle_gamma   90.00
#
_symmetry.space_group_name_H-M   'P 1'
#
loop_
_entity.id
_entity.type
_entity.pdbx_description
1 polymer ?
#
loop_
_entity_poly.entity_id
_entity_poly.type
_entity_poly.pdbx_seq_one_letter_code
_entity_poly.pdbx_strand_id
1 'polypeptide(L)'
;MARNRNAAAFPGAQQVLDKFKYEVANELGIGAQWANGDRGSLPSRVNGAVGGYMTKKMIEFAEAQMAQNPALTQQFSASAGQDHRQGATLSSQ
;
A
#
# COMPACT_ATOMS: atom_id res chain seq x y z
N MET A 1 -20.58 -12.37 2.57
CA MET A 1 -19.85 -11.35 3.37
C MET A 1 -18.88 -10.59 2.47
N ALA A 2 -19.26 -9.41 1.98
CA ALA A 2 -18.35 -8.57 1.20
C ALA A 2 -17.42 -7.81 2.16
N ARG A 3 -16.18 -8.29 2.34
CA ARG A 3 -15.11 -7.48 2.93
C ARG A 3 -14.57 -6.56 1.84
N ASN A 4 -15.37 -5.57 1.46
CA ASN A 4 -14.85 -4.35 0.87
C ASN A 4 -14.02 -3.66 1.97
N ARG A 5 -12.74 -4.00 2.04
CA ARG A 5 -11.78 -3.32 2.90
C ARG A 5 -10.82 -2.56 2.00
N ASN A 6 -11.32 -1.53 1.32
CA ASN A 6 -10.48 -0.47 0.77
C ASN A 6 -9.95 0.46 1.90
N ALA A 7 -9.62 -0.13 3.05
CA ALA A 7 -9.08 0.54 4.22
C ALA A 7 -7.57 0.32 4.24
N ALA A 8 -6.84 1.35 4.71
CA ALA A 8 -5.41 1.20 4.87
C ALA A 8 -5.10 0.05 5.86
N ALA A 9 -4.05 -0.71 5.57
CA ALA A 9 -3.62 -1.82 6.43
C ALA A 9 -3.18 -1.34 7.83
N PHE A 10 -2.73 -0.09 7.92
CA PHE A 10 -2.33 0.55 9.17
C PHE A 10 -3.28 1.73 9.50
N PRO A 11 -3.83 1.78 10.73
CA PRO A 11 -4.63 2.92 11.17
C PRO A 11 -3.86 4.24 11.05
N GLY A 12 -4.46 5.25 10.40
CA GLY A 12 -3.81 6.56 10.19
C GLY A 12 -2.95 6.66 8.93
N ALA A 13 -2.66 5.55 8.23
CA ALA A 13 -1.91 5.62 6.96
C ALA A 13 -2.74 6.22 5.80
N GLN A 14 -4.07 6.30 5.91
CA GLN A 14 -4.92 6.81 4.81
C GLN A 14 -4.50 8.21 4.34
N GLN A 15 -4.27 9.15 5.27
CA GLN A 15 -3.90 10.52 4.90
C GLN A 15 -2.53 10.59 4.20
N VAL A 16 -1.57 9.79 4.64
CA VAL A 16 -0.24 9.70 4.03
C VAL A 16 -0.34 9.08 2.64
N LEU A 17 -1.09 7.99 2.51
CA LEU A 17 -1.32 7.33 1.22
C LEU A 17 -2.04 8.25 0.23
N ASP A 18 -2.96 9.09 0.68
CA ASP A 18 -3.65 10.04 -0.19
C ASP A 18 -2.73 11.18 -0.64
N LYS A 19 -1.92 11.76 0.25
CA LYS A 19 -0.88 12.72 -0.12
C LYS A 19 0.09 12.12 -1.15
N PHE A 20 0.54 10.90 -0.89
CA PHE A 20 1.47 10.22 -1.76
C PHE A 20 0.89 9.94 -3.16
N LYS A 21 -0.39 9.58 -3.27
CA LYS A 21 -1.07 9.48 -4.58
C LYS A 21 -1.04 10.80 -5.35
N TYR A 22 -1.26 11.93 -4.67
CA TYR A 22 -1.20 13.25 -5.33
C TYR A 22 0.21 13.59 -5.80
N GLU A 23 1.23 13.28 -4.99
CA GLU A 23 2.63 13.47 -5.37
C GLU A 23 2.99 12.64 -6.62
N VAL A 24 2.64 11.35 -6.63
CA VAL A 24 2.86 10.47 -7.78
C VAL A 24 2.07 10.95 -9.01
N ALA A 25 0.83 11.40 -8.83
CA ALA A 25 0.04 11.95 -9.94
C ALA A 25 0.66 13.24 -10.51
N ASN A 26 1.21 14.09 -9.65
CA ASN A 26 1.95 15.29 -10.06
C ASN A 26 3.23 14.93 -10.84
N GLU A 27 4.01 13.94 -10.37
CA GLU A 27 5.21 13.45 -11.07
C GLU A 27 4.88 12.91 -12.47
N LEU A 28 3.73 12.26 -12.62
CA LEU A 28 3.26 11.74 -13.91
C LEU A 28 2.64 12.81 -14.83
N GLY A 29 2.64 14.09 -14.43
CA GLY A 29 2.11 15.21 -15.23
C GLY A 29 0.58 15.24 -15.34
N ILE A 30 -0.13 14.39 -14.58
CA ILE A 30 -1.59 14.25 -14.60
C ILE A 30 -2.25 14.81 -13.34
N GLY A 31 -1.48 15.39 -12.43
CA GLY A 31 -1.94 15.90 -11.14
C GLY A 31 -3.11 16.87 -11.22
N ALA A 32 -3.09 17.82 -12.17
CA ALA A 32 -4.18 18.77 -12.35
C ALA A 32 -5.49 18.12 -12.85
N GLN A 33 -5.37 17.08 -13.69
CA GLN A 33 -6.52 16.32 -14.20
C GLN A 33 -7.04 15.31 -13.17
N TRP A 34 -6.15 14.79 -12.34
CA TRP A 34 -6.43 13.79 -11.30
C TRP A 34 -7.01 14.40 -10.02
N ALA A 35 -6.61 15.63 -9.68
CA ALA A 35 -7.08 16.35 -8.49
C ALA A 35 -8.42 17.07 -8.69
N ASN A 36 -8.68 17.59 -9.90
CA ASN A 36 -9.88 18.41 -10.18
C ASN A 36 -10.94 17.67 -11.01
N GLY A 37 -10.60 16.52 -11.61
CA GLY A 37 -11.49 15.78 -12.48
C GLY A 37 -12.25 14.68 -11.74
N ASP A 38 -13.47 14.41 -12.20
CA ASP A 38 -14.12 13.13 -11.92
C ASP A 38 -13.18 12.01 -12.40
N ARG A 39 -12.68 11.19 -11.47
CA ARG A 39 -11.78 10.07 -11.76
C ARG A 39 -12.43 9.06 -12.73
N GLY A 40 -13.75 9.09 -12.88
CA GLY A 40 -14.49 8.30 -13.87
C GLY A 40 -14.39 8.82 -15.32
N SER A 41 -14.02 10.09 -15.52
CA SER A 41 -13.82 10.68 -16.86
C SER A 41 -12.42 10.44 -17.43
N LEU A 42 -11.45 10.10 -16.56
CA LEU A 42 -10.08 9.81 -16.97
C LEU A 42 -9.98 8.40 -17.56
N PRO A 43 -9.13 8.18 -18.58
CA PRO A 43 -8.91 6.84 -19.11
C PRO A 43 -8.44 5.89 -18.00
N SER A 44 -9.00 4.68 -17.93
CA SER A 44 -8.64 3.67 -16.90
C SER A 44 -7.15 3.37 -16.86
N ARG A 45 -6.46 3.48 -18.01
CA ARG A 45 -5.00 3.33 -18.11
C ARG A 45 -4.25 4.39 -17.31
N VAL A 46 -4.74 5.62 -17.27
CA VAL A 46 -4.12 6.75 -16.54
C VAL A 46 -4.30 6.58 -15.04
N ASN A 47 -5.52 6.25 -14.59
CA ASN A 47 -5.79 5.93 -13.19
C ASN A 47 -4.97 4.72 -12.71
N GLY A 48 -4.90 3.68 -13.54
CA GLY A 48 -4.09 2.49 -13.27
C GLY A 48 -2.59 2.81 -13.18
N ALA A 49 -2.09 3.71 -14.03
CA ALA A 49 -0.69 4.15 -13.98
C ALA A 49 -0.36 4.78 -12.63
N VAL A 50 -1.16 5.72 -12.12
CA VAL A 50 -0.93 6.34 -10.79
C VAL A 50 -0.78 5.28 -9.70
N GLY A 51 -1.72 4.34 -9.63
CA GLY A 51 -1.67 3.25 -8.64
C GLY A 51 -0.44 2.36 -8.80
N GLY A 52 -0.08 2.01 -10.03
CA GLY A 52 1.10 1.19 -10.31
C GLY A 52 2.42 1.89 -9.94
N TYR A 53 2.57 3.17 -10.27
CA TYR A 53 3.74 3.96 -9.91
C TYR A 53 3.84 4.17 -8.39
N MET A 54 2.69 4.38 -7.72
CA MET A 54 2.63 4.46 -6.26
C MET A 54 3.15 3.16 -5.62
N THR A 55 2.69 2.00 -6.06
CA THR A 55 3.18 0.69 -5.57
C THR A 55 4.66 0.49 -5.85
N LYS A 56 5.13 0.83 -7.05
CA LYS A 56 6.54 0.70 -7.42
C LYS A 56 7.45 1.50 -6.49
N LYS A 57 7.13 2.76 -6.24
CA LYS A 57 7.87 3.63 -5.32
C LYS A 57 7.85 3.13 -3.87
N MET A 58 6.72 2.59 -3.41
CA MET A 58 6.63 1.99 -2.06
C MET A 58 7.56 0.78 -1.92
N ILE A 59 7.66 -0.05 -2.96
CA ILE A 59 8.58 -1.19 -2.98
C ILE A 59 10.02 -0.71 -2.98
N GLU A 60 10.38 0.25 -3.85
CA GLU A 60 11.73 0.85 -3.89
C GLU A 60 12.14 1.42 -2.52
N PHE A 61 11.22 2.12 -1.83
CA PHE A 61 11.46 2.64 -0.48
C PHE A 61 11.62 1.53 0.57
N ALA A 62 10.81 0.47 0.49
CA ALA A 62 10.94 -0.68 1.38
C ALA A 62 12.27 -1.42 1.15
N GLU A 63 12.68 -1.62 -0.10
CA GLU A 63 13.96 -2.22 -0.47
C GLU A 63 15.14 -1.39 0.04
N ALA A 64 15.09 -0.06 -0.14
CA ALA A 64 16.12 0.84 0.37
C ALA A 64 16.22 0.81 1.91
N GLN A 65 15.09 0.78 2.63
CA GLN A 65 15.08 0.64 4.08
C GLN A 65 15.63 -0.71 4.54
N MET A 66 15.28 -1.80 3.87
CA MET A 66 15.81 -3.13 4.17
C MET A 66 17.32 -3.19 3.91
N ALA A 67 17.81 -2.57 2.83
CA ALA A 67 19.23 -2.48 2.55
C ALA A 67 19.99 -1.64 3.59
N GLN A 68 19.37 -0.57 4.11
CA GLN A 68 19.97 0.30 5.13
C GLN A 68 19.94 -0.30 6.53
N ASN A 69 18.94 -1.14 6.84
CA ASN A 69 18.78 -1.72 8.16
C ASN A 69 18.81 -3.27 8.11
N PRO A 70 20.00 -3.88 8.18
CA PRO A 70 20.15 -5.33 8.14
C PRO A 70 19.47 -6.07 9.31
N ALA A 71 19.16 -5.37 10.42
CA ALA A 71 18.39 -5.93 11.52
C ALA A 71 16.91 -6.15 11.14
N LEU A 72 16.33 -5.26 10.33
CA LEU A 72 14.98 -5.40 9.77
C LEU A 72 14.92 -6.63 8.83
N THR A 73 15.94 -6.83 8.00
CA THR A 73 16.07 -8.02 7.13
C THR A 73 16.12 -9.32 7.92
N GLN A 74 16.86 -9.35 9.04
CA GLN A 74 16.94 -10.53 9.92
C GLN A 74 15.61 -10.81 10.62
N GLN A 75 14.85 -9.78 10.97
CA GLN A 75 13.53 -9.91 11.60
C GLN A 75 12.47 -10.44 10.62
N PHE A 76 12.49 -9.99 9.35
CA PHE A 76 11.63 -10.55 8.31
C PHE A 76 11.99 -12.02 7.99
N SER A 77 13.29 -12.33 7.87
CA SER A 77 13.78 -13.69 7.62
C SER A 77 13.40 -14.66 8.74
N ALA A 78 13.42 -14.20 10.00
CA ALA A 78 12.99 -14.97 11.16
C ALA A 78 11.47 -15.16 11.25
N SER A 79 10.69 -14.19 10.75
CA SER A 79 9.21 -14.24 10.76
C SER A 79 8.60 -15.10 9.65
N ALA A 80 9.38 -15.45 8.60
CA ALA A 80 8.93 -16.32 7.51
C ALA A 80 8.56 -17.75 7.96
N GLY A 81 8.88 -18.13 9.20
CA GLY A 81 8.49 -19.40 9.83
C GLY A 81 7.42 -19.32 10.93
N GLN A 82 6.87 -18.14 11.24
CA GLN A 82 5.85 -17.98 12.29
C GLN A 82 4.49 -17.60 11.71
N ASP A 83 3.87 -18.59 11.07
CA ASP A 83 2.45 -18.59 10.75
C ASP A 83 1.64 -18.42 12.05
N HIS A 84 0.91 -17.32 12.16
CA HIS A 84 0.05 -16.97 13.28
C HIS A 84 -1.19 -17.88 13.32
N ARG A 85 -1.01 -19.16 13.65
CA ARG A 85 -2.09 -20.10 14.00
C ARG A 85 -2.48 -19.92 15.47
N GLN A 86 -3.04 -18.77 15.82
CA GLN A 86 -3.78 -18.60 17.07
C GLN A 86 -5.22 -18.22 16.72
N GLY A 87 -6.13 -19.19 16.81
CA GLY A 87 -7.56 -18.95 16.68
C GLY A 87 -8.35 -20.15 16.19
N ALA A 88 -8.59 -21.13 17.07
CA ALA A 88 -9.82 -21.92 17.18
C ALA A 88 -9.58 -23.25 17.94
N THR A 89 -9.12 -23.21 19.20
CA THR A 89 -9.54 -24.23 20.16
C THR A 89 -10.89 -23.76 20.70
N LEU A 90 -11.96 -24.07 19.98
CA LEU A 90 -13.32 -23.93 20.51
C LEU A 90 -13.44 -24.98 21.61
N SER A 91 -13.48 -24.44 22.83
CA SER A 91 -13.71 -25.13 24.08
C SER A 91 -14.95 -26.01 24.00
N SER A 92 -14.80 -27.27 24.37
CA SER A 92 -15.90 -28.15 24.73
C SER A 92 -16.62 -27.61 25.97
N GLN A 93 -17.93 -27.36 25.84
CA GLN A 93 -18.97 -27.63 26.83
C GLN A 93 -20.34 -27.36 26.20
#